data_AF-A0A7X7YQR5-F1
#
_entry.id   AF-A0A7X7YQR5-F1
#
_cell.length_a   1.000
_cell.length_b   1.000
_cell.length_c   1.000
_cell.angle_alpha   90.00
_cell.angle_beta   90.00
_cell.angle_gamma   90.00
#
_symmetry.space_group_name_H-M   'P 1'
#
loop_
_entity.id
_entity.type
_entity.pdbx_description
1 polymer ?
#
loop_
_entity_poly.entity_id
_entity_poly.type
_entity_poly.pdbx_seq_one_letter_code
_entity_poly.pdbx_strand_id
1 'polypeptide(L)' 'ADPKAYGVVKNFRFKINDIIINQGAEFIVALAGEMMRMPGLPADPQAKRIDIVNGQIEGLS' A
#
# COMPACT_ATOMS: atom_id res chain seq x y z
N ALA A 1 -1.41 -4.02 -15.74
CA ALA A 1 -1.67 -3.33 -14.47
C ALA A 1 -0.86 -2.03 -14.47
N ASP A 2 -1.25 -1.08 -15.32
CA ASP A 2 -0.58 0.21 -15.42
C ASP A 2 -1.29 1.20 -14.49
N PRO A 3 -0.65 1.73 -13.44
CA PRO A 3 -1.27 2.67 -12.50
C PRO A 3 -1.67 4.01 -13.13
N LYS A 4 -1.14 4.34 -14.32
CA LYS A 4 -1.41 5.60 -15.03
C LYS A 4 -2.50 5.48 -16.08
N ALA A 5 -3.01 4.28 -16.30
CA ALA A 5 -4.06 3.98 -17.26
C ALA A 5 -5.44 4.33 -16.67
N TYR A 6 -5.77 5.63 -16.63
CA TYR A 6 -7.01 6.15 -16.07
C TYR A 6 -8.23 5.91 -16.96
N GLY A 7 -9.42 5.85 -16.35
CA GLY A 7 -10.69 5.70 -17.07
C GLY A 7 -10.99 4.26 -17.50
N VAL A 8 -11.75 4.10 -18.60
CA VAL A 8 -12.19 2.79 -19.11
C VAL A 8 -11.24 2.30 -20.20
N VAL A 9 -10.08 1.79 -19.78
CA VAL A 9 -9.06 1.30 -20.71
C VAL A 9 -9.44 -0.07 -21.29
N LYS A 10 -9.33 -0.20 -22.61
CA LYS A 10 -9.65 -1.43 -23.36
C LYS A 10 -8.41 -1.96 -24.09
N ASN A 11 -8.46 -3.23 -24.50
CA ASN A 11 -7.47 -3.87 -25.38
C ASN A 11 -6.03 -3.86 -24.85
N PHE A 12 -5.82 -4.03 -23.54
CA PHE A 12 -4.50 -4.09 -22.95
C PHE A 12 -4.14 -5.51 -22.49
N ARG A 13 -2.83 -5.81 -22.46
CA ARG A 13 -2.33 -7.08 -21.92
C ARG A 13 -2.22 -6.99 -20.40
N PHE A 14 -2.90 -7.88 -19.70
CA PHE A 14 -2.78 -8.02 -18.25
C PHE A 14 -1.67 -9.03 -17.92
N LYS A 15 -0.61 -8.58 -17.26
CA LYS A 15 0.52 -9.43 -16.86
C LYS A 15 0.43 -9.77 -15.38
N ILE A 16 0.50 -11.07 -15.08
CA ILE A 16 0.75 -11.59 -13.73
C ILE A 16 2.25 -11.83 -13.60
N ASN A 17 2.85 -11.32 -12.53
CA ASN A 17 4.27 -11.44 -12.24
C ASN A 17 4.56 -12.65 -11.35
N ASP A 18 3.65 -12.96 -10.42
CA ASP A 18 3.87 -14.00 -9.41
C ASP A 18 2.55 -14.51 -8.80
N ILE A 19 2.60 -15.63 -8.10
CA ILE A 19 1.47 -16.29 -7.44
C ILE A 19 1.85 -16.67 -6.01
N ILE A 20 1.02 -16.26 -5.04
CA ILE A 20 1.18 -16.60 -3.63
C ILE A 20 0.05 -17.52 -3.20
N ILE A 21 0.39 -18.62 -2.53
CA ILE A 21 -0.58 -19.57 -1.99
C ILE A 21 -0.74 -19.30 -0.49
N ASN A 22 -1.91 -18.82 -0.08
CA ASN A 22 -2.24 -18.65 1.33
C ASN A 22 -3.09 -19.82 1.80
N GLN A 23 -2.43 -20.91 2.22
CA GLN A 23 -3.11 -22.14 2.63
C GLN A 23 -4.07 -21.93 3.82
N GLY A 24 -3.67 -21.15 4.82
CA GLY A 24 -4.50 -20.91 6.00
C GLY A 24 -5.72 -20.01 5.74
N ALA A 25 -5.63 -19.11 4.77
CA ALA A 25 -6.75 -18.26 4.36
C ALA A 25 -7.55 -18.85 3.18
N GLU A 26 -7.12 -20.01 2.66
CA GLU A 26 -7.75 -20.78 1.60
C GLU A 26 -7.92 -20.03 0.27
N PHE A 27 -6.99 -19.14 -0.07
CA PHE A 27 -6.98 -18.47 -1.38
C PHE A 27 -5.58 -18.29 -1.98
N ILE A 28 -5.58 -18.07 -3.29
CA ILE A 28 -4.39 -17.76 -4.09
C ILE A 28 -4.41 -16.27 -4.44
N VAL A 29 -3.27 -15.58 -4.30
CA VAL A 29 -3.09 -14.20 -4.73
C VAL A 29 -2.26 -14.18 -6.01
N ALA A 30 -2.84 -13.68 -7.10
CA ALA A 30 -2.11 -13.41 -8.33
C ALA A 30 -1.61 -11.95 -8.32
N LEU A 31 -0.29 -11.76 -8.33
CA LEU A 31 0.33 -10.44 -8.27
C LEU A 31 0.47 -9.83 -9.66
N ALA A 32 -0.13 -8.67 -9.86
CA ALA A 32 -0.03 -7.90 -11.11
C ALA A 32 0.69 -6.57 -10.86
N GLY A 33 2.01 -6.57 -10.99
CA GLY A 33 2.86 -5.44 -10.61
C GLY A 33 3.58 -5.67 -9.28
N GLU A 34 4.00 -4.58 -8.65
CA GLU A 34 4.63 -4.59 -7.32
C GLU A 34 3.59 -4.27 -6.24
N MET A 35 3.74 -4.88 -5.07
CA MET A 35 2.89 -4.66 -3.91
C MET A 35 3.76 -4.34 -2.69
N MET A 36 3.72 -3.10 -2.21
CA MET A 36 4.37 -2.75 -0.95
C MET A 36 3.62 -3.37 0.23
N ARG A 37 4.31 -4.23 0.99
CA ARG A 37 3.78 -4.82 2.24
C ARG A 37 4.28 -4.11 3.49
N MET A 38 5.36 -3.35 3.36
CA MET A 38 5.99 -2.61 4.44
C MET A 38 6.28 -1.19 3.95
N PRO A 39 5.33 -0.25 4.12
CA PRO A 39 5.59 1.14 3.80
C PRO A 39 6.62 1.72 4.76
N GLY A 40 7.54 2.53 4.23
CA GLY A 40 8.48 3.31 5.03
C GLY A 40 7.88 4.62 5.53
N LEU A 41 8.63 5.32 6.38
CA LEU A 41 8.30 6.69 6.78
C LEU A 41 8.65 7.69 5.67
N PRO A 42 7.90 8.80 5.54
CA PRO A 42 8.26 9.88 4.63
C PRO A 42 9.50 10.65 5.13
N ALA A 43 10.08 11.49 4.27
CA ALA A 43 11.26 12.29 4.61
C ALA A 43 11.05 13.21 5.84
N ASP A 44 9.84 13.73 6.01
CA ASP A 44 9.42 14.43 7.23
C ASP A 44 8.33 13.63 7.95
N PRO A 45 8.69 12.75 8.90
CA PRO A 45 7.74 11.89 9.59
C PRO A 45 6.86 12.67 10.58
N GLN A 46 5.57 12.34 10.63
CA GLN A 46 4.60 12.90 11.57
C GLN A 46 5.04 12.74 13.03
N ALA A 47 5.84 11.71 13.33
CA ALA A 47 6.41 11.46 14.66
C ALA A 47 7.18 12.65 15.24
N LYS A 48 7.75 13.55 14.42
CA LYS A 48 8.41 14.78 14.91
C LYS A 48 7.44 15.80 15.51
N ARG A 49 6.15 15.66 15.25
CA ARG A 49 5.07 16.60 15.61
C ARG A 49 4.14 16.04 16.68
N ILE A 50 4.31 14.77 17.03
CA ILE A 50 3.54 14.12 18.10
C ILE A 50 4.17 14.52 19.43
N ASP A 51 3.37 15.09 20.32
CA ASP A 51 3.82 15.49 21.65
C ASP A 51 2.67 15.45 22.67
N ILE A 52 3.01 15.62 23.95
CA ILE A 52 2.06 15.77 25.06
C ILE A 52 2.17 17.19 25.63
N VAL A 53 1.15 18.01 25.38
CA VAL A 53 1.07 19.40 25.84
C VAL A 53 -0.07 19.51 26.85
N ASN A 54 0.23 19.97 28.08
CA ASN A 54 -0.75 20.08 29.17
C ASN A 54 -1.56 18.79 29.44
N GLY A 55 -0.91 17.64 29.28
CA GLY A 55 -1.55 16.32 29.45
C GLY A 55 -2.46 15.89 28.29
N GLN A 56 -2.48 16.63 27.17
CA GLN A 56 -3.21 16.27 25.95
C GLN A 56 -2.24 15.93 24.83
N ILE A 57 -2.63 14.98 23.98
CA ILE A 57 -1.83 14.57 22.82
C ILE A 57 -2.11 15.54 21.67
N GLU A 58 -1.04 16.10 21.10
CA GLU A 58 -1.09 16.92 19.89
C GLU A 58 -0.38 16.20 18.72
N GLY A 59 -0.77 16.51 17.49
CA GLY A 59 -0.08 16.04 16.27
C GLY A 59 -0.31 14.57 15.88
N LEU A 60 -1.23 13.85 16.53
CA LEU A 60 -1.55 12.44 16.21
C LEU A 60 -2.67 12.29 15.15
N SER A 61 -3.51 13.31 14.95
CA SER A 61 -4.68 13.30 14.05
C SER A 61 -4.65 14.44 13.05
#